data_AF-A0A350XY43-F1
#
_entry.id   AF-A0A350XY43-F1
#
_cell.length_a   1.000
_cell.length_b   1.000
_cell.length_c   1.000
_cell.angle_alpha   90.00
_cell.angle_beta   90.00
_cell.angle_gamma   90.00
#
_symmetry.space_group_name_H-M   'P 1'
#
loop_
_entity.id
_entity.type
_entity.pdbx_description
1 polymer ?
#
loop_
_entity_poly.entity_id
_entity_poly.type
_entity_poly.pdbx_seq_one_letter_code
_entity_poly.pdbx_strand_id
1 'polypeptide(L)'
;MVYVTGDMHGDYALFSQKKFKNIKEGDTLIVCGDFGFIWRGDSKEKKILDKLGKKKYKILFVDGTHENFDLLSRYPVVNFAGGKAH
;
A
#
# COMPACT_ATOMS: atom_id res chain seq x y z
N MET A 1 -10.83 -12.22 3.98
CA MET A 1 -11.25 -11.88 2.60
C MET A 1 -10.11 -11.17 1.91
N VAL A 2 -9.97 -11.36 0.59
CA VAL A 2 -9.00 -10.62 -0.23
C VAL A 2 -9.76 -9.64 -1.11
N TYR A 3 -9.34 -8.37 -1.07
CA TYR A 3 -9.83 -7.29 -1.92
C TYR A 3 -8.75 -6.89 -2.90
N VAL A 4 -9.13 -6.51 -4.11
CA VAL A 4 -8.20 -6.12 -5.17
C VAL A 4 -8.60 -4.74 -5.73
N THR A 5 -7.63 -3.88 -5.93
CA THR A 5 -7.75 -2.56 -6.58
C THR A 5 -6.46 -2.25 -7.33
N GLY A 6 -6.40 -1.12 -8.04
CA GLY A 6 -5.16 -0.48 -8.49
C GLY A 6 -5.34 1.04 -8.45
N ASP A 7 -4.41 1.76 -9.07
CA ASP A 7 -4.60 3.17 -9.48
C ASP A 7 -4.94 4.10 -8.31
N MET A 8 -4.13 4.05 -7.24
CA MET A 8 -4.34 4.85 -6.05
C MET A 8 -3.63 6.20 -6.10
N HIS A 9 -2.50 6.29 -6.83
CA HIS A 9 -1.71 7.51 -7.03
C HIS A 9 -1.42 8.29 -5.74
N GLY A 10 -1.25 7.60 -4.61
CA GLY A 10 -1.00 8.25 -3.32
C GLY A 10 -2.18 9.04 -2.75
N ASP A 11 -3.38 8.90 -3.30
CA ASP A 11 -4.57 9.62 -2.80
C ASP A 11 -5.18 8.93 -1.57
N TYR A 12 -4.79 9.42 -0.40
CA TYR A 12 -5.31 8.92 0.87
C TYR A 12 -6.84 9.15 1.02
N ALA A 13 -7.42 10.12 0.31
CA ALA A 13 -8.86 10.40 0.39
C ALA A 13 -9.70 9.23 -0.14
N LEU A 14 -9.16 8.39 -1.03
CA LEU A 14 -9.82 7.18 -1.52
C LEU A 14 -10.29 6.26 -0.38
N PHE A 15 -9.52 6.15 0.71
CA PHE A 15 -9.87 5.32 1.87
C PHE A 15 -11.12 5.81 2.63
N SER A 16 -11.62 7.02 2.35
CA SER A 16 -12.88 7.52 2.92
C SER A 16 -14.12 6.93 2.23
N GLN A 17 -13.95 6.38 1.02
CA GLN A 17 -15.04 5.79 0.25
C GLN A 17 -15.62 4.56 0.95
N LYS A 18 -16.93 4.36 0.78
CA LYS A 18 -17.69 3.30 1.46
C LYS A 18 -17.11 1.90 1.23
N LYS A 19 -16.54 1.64 0.04
CA LYS A 19 -15.93 0.35 -0.33
C LYS A 19 -14.77 -0.06 0.59
N PHE A 20 -13.95 0.89 1.05
CA PHE A 20 -12.82 0.61 1.96
C PHE A 20 -13.23 0.52 3.43
N LYS A 21 -14.39 1.10 3.80
CA LYS A 21 -14.94 1.00 5.17
C LYS A 21 -15.44 -0.40 5.51
N ASN A 22 -15.82 -1.17 4.49
CA ASN A 22 -16.34 -2.53 4.64
C ASN A 22 -15.24 -3.59 4.84
N ILE A 23 -13.96 -3.25 4.63
CA ILE A 23 -12.83 -4.16 4.85
C ILE A 23 -12.69 -4.37 6.36
N LYS A 24 -12.65 -5.62 6.80
CA LYS A 24 -12.66 -6.02 8.20
C LYS A 24 -11.24 -6.29 8.70
N GLU A 25 -11.14 -6.51 10.00
CA GLU A 25 -9.88 -6.94 10.60
C GLU A 25 -9.48 -8.32 10.09
N GLY A 26 -8.18 -8.52 9.83
CA GLY A 26 -7.66 -9.77 9.25
C GLY A 26 -7.85 -9.92 7.74
N ASP A 27 -8.62 -9.03 7.09
CA ASP A 27 -8.70 -8.98 5.63
C ASP A 27 -7.40 -8.45 5.01
N THR A 28 -7.26 -8.64 3.70
CA THR A 28 -6.13 -8.14 2.92
C THR A 28 -6.65 -7.35 1.72
N LEU A 29 -6.09 -6.16 1.51
CA LEU A 29 -6.25 -5.34 0.33
C LEU A 29 -4.97 -5.44 -0.51
N ILE A 30 -5.09 -5.83 -1.77
CA ILE A 30 -3.99 -5.89 -2.74
C ILE A 30 -4.20 -4.77 -3.76
N VAL A 31 -3.18 -3.92 -3.93
CA VAL A 31 -3.12 -2.84 -4.91
C VAL A 31 -2.23 -3.30 -6.08
N CYS A 32 -2.82 -3.61 -7.23
CA CYS A 32 -2.16 -4.15 -8.40
C CYS A 32 -1.56 -3.06 -9.31
N GLY A 33 -0.79 -2.15 -8.73
CA GLY A 33 -0.13 -1.07 -9.44
C GLY A 33 -0.61 0.34 -9.06
N ASP A 34 0.27 1.30 -9.30
CA ASP A 34 0.10 2.74 -9.08
C ASP A 34 -0.38 3.04 -7.65
N PHE A 35 0.31 2.44 -6.67
CA PHE A 35 0.10 2.67 -5.24
C PHE A 35 0.41 4.13 -4.89
N GLY A 36 1.55 4.66 -5.35
CA GLY A 36 1.86 6.09 -5.33
C GLY A 36 2.06 6.74 -3.96
N PHE A 37 2.02 5.98 -2.85
CA PHE A 37 2.31 6.49 -1.52
C PHE A 37 3.80 6.48 -1.15
N ILE A 38 4.67 5.97 -2.03
CA ILE A 38 6.13 5.95 -1.87
C ILE A 38 6.73 6.68 -3.08
N TRP A 39 7.01 7.97 -2.93
CA TRP A 39 7.45 8.80 -4.06
C TRP A 39 8.56 9.79 -3.70
N ARG A 40 8.44 10.50 -2.58
CA ARG A 40 9.39 11.54 -2.17
C ARG A 40 10.22 11.15 -0.95
N GLY A 41 9.75 10.20 -0.14
CA GLY A 41 10.38 9.84 1.13
C GLY A 41 10.36 10.96 2.17
N ASP A 42 9.47 11.94 2.03
CA ASP A 42 9.39 13.09 2.92
C ASP A 42 8.61 12.79 4.22
N SER A 43 8.66 13.73 5.18
CA SER A 43 7.99 13.57 6.46
C SER A 43 6.45 13.50 6.37
N LYS A 44 5.85 14.05 5.31
CA LYS A 44 4.40 14.01 5.08
C LYS A 44 3.99 12.63 4.58
N GLU A 45 4.74 12.10 3.62
CA GLU A 45 4.60 10.73 3.11
C GLU A 45 4.76 9.71 4.24
N LYS A 46 5.80 9.83 5.05
CA LYS A 46 6.02 8.94 6.20
C LYS A 46 4.83 8.90 7.16
N LYS A 47 4.23 10.05 7.46
CA LYS A 47 3.01 10.13 8.30
C LYS A 47 1.81 9.43 7.66
N ILE A 48 1.72 9.40 6.33
CA ILE A 48 0.67 8.68 5.62
C ILE A 48 0.94 7.18 5.67
N LEU A 49 2.16 6.74 5.39
CA LEU A 49 2.57 5.33 5.50
C LEU A 49 2.34 4.79 6.92
N ASP A 50 2.66 5.57 7.96
CA ASP A 50 2.37 5.20 9.36
C ASP A 50 0.86 5.01 9.61
N LYS A 51 -0.01 5.81 8.98
CA LYS A 51 -1.47 5.65 9.06
C LYS A 51 -1.95 4.42 8.30
N LEU A 52 -1.33 4.11 7.15
CA LEU A 52 -1.63 2.93 6.35
C LEU A 52 -1.21 1.65 7.09
N GLY A 53 -0.03 1.64 7.71
CA GLY A 53 0.47 0.52 8.51
C GLY A 53 -0.35 0.25 9.78
N LYS A 54 -1.12 1.23 10.27
CA LYS A 54 -2.04 1.08 11.42
C LYS A 54 -3.46 0.65 11.03
N LYS A 55 -3.72 0.37 9.74
CA LYS A 55 -5.03 -0.15 9.33
C LYS A 55 -5.24 -1.54 9.93
N LYS A 56 -6.49 -1.85 10.28
CA LYS A 56 -6.89 -3.16 10.84
C LYS A 56 -6.75 -4.33 9.83
N TYR A 57 -6.47 -4.03 8.57
CA TYR A 57 -6.29 -5.00 7.49
C TYR A 57 -4.91 -4.82 6.87
N LYS A 58 -4.40 -5.87 6.24
CA LYS A 58 -3.13 -5.80 5.51
C LYS A 58 -3.31 -5.04 4.20
N ILE A 59 -2.37 -4.17 3.88
CA ILE A 59 -2.26 -3.53 2.56
C ILE A 59 -1.01 -4.11 1.92
N LEU A 60 -1.19 -4.75 0.77
CA LEU A 60 -0.13 -5.25 -0.10
C LEU A 60 -0.24 -4.48 -1.41
N PHE A 61 0.88 -4.29 -2.10
CA PHE A 61 0.86 -3.75 -3.45
C PHE A 61 1.89 -4.47 -4.32
N VAL A 62 1.66 -4.42 -5.62
CA VAL A 62 2.60 -4.82 -6.66
C VAL A 62 2.95 -3.57 -7.45
N ASP A 63 4.20 -3.45 -7.87
CA ASP A 63 4.68 -2.29 -8.62
C ASP A 63 3.84 -2.06 -9.88
N GLY A 64 3.44 -0.80 -10.08
CA GLY A 64 2.79 -0.31 -11.30
C GLY A 64 3.79 0.29 -12.28
N THR A 65 3.27 1.04 -13.26
CA THR A 65 4.14 1.80 -14.18
C THR A 65 4.58 3.12 -13.56
N HIS A 66 3.77 3.69 -12.66
CA HIS A 66 4.04 4.96 -11.99
C HIS A 66 4.48 4.75 -10.53
N GLU A 67 5.66 4.16 -10.35
CA GLU A 67 6.29 3.97 -9.04
C GLU A 67 7.70 4.57 -8.98
N ASN A 68 8.15 4.92 -7.78
CA ASN A 68 9.54 5.33 -7.56
C ASN A 68 10.41 4.11 -7.22
N PHE A 69 10.87 3.41 -8.26
CA PHE A 69 11.69 2.20 -8.15
C PHE A 69 13.01 2.41 -7.38
N ASP A 70 13.61 3.59 -7.47
CA ASP A 70 14.85 3.93 -6.75
C ASP A 70 14.64 4.03 -5.24
N LEU A 71 13.43 4.40 -4.81
CA LEU A 71 13.07 4.44 -3.39
C LEU A 71 12.58 3.07 -2.92
N LEU A 72 11.75 2.39 -3.71
CA LEU A 72 11.24 1.05 -3.41
C LEU A 72 12.37 0.02 -3.25
N SER A 73 13.37 0.06 -4.12
CA SER A 73 14.52 -0.86 -4.06
C SER A 73 15.38 -0.72 -2.79
N ARG A 74 15.18 0.33 -1.99
CA ARG A 74 15.87 0.52 -0.69
C ARG A 74 15.18 -0.19 0.46
N TYR A 75 13.93 -0.62 0.28
CA TYR A 75 13.22 -1.36 1.31
C TYR A 75 13.81 -2.78 1.45
N PRO A 76 13.93 -3.30 2.68
CA PRO A 76 14.56 -4.59 2.90
C PRO A 76 13.66 -5.72 2.39
N VAL A 77 14.25 -6.65 1.64
CA VAL A 77 13.51 -7.84 1.22
C VAL A 77 13.27 -8.77 2.41
N VAL A 78 12.01 -9.03 2.73
CA VAL A 78 11.54 -9.91 3.80
C VAL A 78 10.86 -11.17 3.25
N ASN A 79 10.79 -12.22 4.08
CA ASN A 79 9.93 -13.37 3.80
C ASN A 79 8.49 -13.01 4.18
N PHE A 80 7.56 -13.17 3.24
CA PHE A 80 6.14 -12.91 3.47
C PHE A 80 5.27 -13.92 2.74
N ALA A 81 4.32 -14.54 3.46
CA ALA A 81 3.34 -15.48 2.91
C ALA A 81 3.93 -16.61 2.03
N GLY A 82 5.14 -17.10 2.35
CA GLY A 82 5.83 -18.14 1.58
C GLY A 82 6.67 -17.63 0.40
N GLY A 83 6.67 -16.31 0.15
CA GLY A 83 7.47 -15.66 -0.88
C GLY A 83 8.39 -14.54 -0.33
N LYS A 84 8.94 -13.74 -1.24
CA LYS A 84 9.71 -12.53 -0.94
C LYS A 84 8.85 -11.28 -1.18
N ALA A 85 9.01 -10.28 -0.34
CA ALA A 85 8.43 -8.95 -0.51
C ALA A 85 9.48 -7.90 -0.10
N HIS A 86 9.46 -6.72 -0.72
CA HIS A 86 10.22 -5.53 -0.29
C HIS A 86 9.41 -4.74 0.74
#